data_AF-A0A2T4YIX3-F1
#
_entry.id   AF-A0A2T4YIX3-F1
#
_cell.length_a   1.000
_cell.length_b   1.000
_cell.length_c   1.000
_cell.angle_alpha   90.00
_cell.angle_beta   90.00
_cell.angle_gamma   90.00
#
_symmetry.space_group_name_H-M   'P 1'
#
loop_
_entity.id
_entity.type
_entity.pdbx_description
1 polymer ?
#
loop_
_entity_poly.entity_id
_entity_poly.type
_entity_poly.pdbx_seq_one_letter_code
_entity_poly.pdbx_strand_id
1 'polypeptide(L)'
;MISHIAVLFAPMVFALVADTDPVTNPVYTCPFKAGQVVIEQAEPSGDVIVQVDGQARPYVMDKLKLVPKDRGLPSFLFQPDLKRWQWLNDQGDPTESVGCTEKPSLKTG
;
A
#
# COMPACT_ATOMS: atom_id res chain seq x y z
N MET A 1 -31.63 -31.64 55.82
CA MET A 1 -31.74 -30.38 55.06
C MET A 1 -30.36 -29.75 55.00
N ILE A 2 -29.65 -29.87 53.87
CA ILE A 2 -28.43 -29.11 53.60
C ILE A 2 -28.51 -28.71 52.12
N SER A 3 -28.73 -27.42 51.88
CA SER A 3 -28.76 -26.81 50.55
C SER A 3 -27.35 -26.74 49.99
N HIS A 4 -27.13 -27.28 48.79
CA HIS A 4 -25.91 -27.04 48.04
C HIS A 4 -26.10 -25.83 47.12
N ILE A 5 -25.39 -24.75 47.43
CA ILE A 5 -25.33 -23.52 46.66
C ILE A 5 -24.58 -23.84 45.36
N ALA A 6 -25.27 -23.71 44.23
CA ALA A 6 -24.68 -23.82 42.91
C ALA A 6 -23.77 -22.60 42.66
N VAL A 7 -22.47 -22.83 42.54
CA VAL A 7 -21.50 -21.80 42.12
C VAL A 7 -21.48 -21.78 40.60
N LEU A 8 -22.19 -20.80 40.03
CA LEU A 8 -22.12 -20.46 38.60
C LEU A 8 -20.73 -19.88 38.29
N PHE A 9 -19.83 -20.71 37.77
CA PHE A 9 -18.64 -20.23 37.08
C PHE A 9 -19.04 -19.80 35.67
N ALA A 10 -19.34 -18.52 35.49
CA ALA A 10 -19.47 -17.93 34.16
C ALA A 10 -18.06 -17.77 33.56
N PRO A 11 -17.76 -18.38 32.39
CA PRO A 11 -16.51 -18.09 31.70
C PRO A 11 -16.62 -16.69 31.11
N MET A 12 -15.89 -15.72 31.69
CA MET A 12 -15.62 -14.45 31.03
C MET A 12 -14.79 -14.73 29.78
N VAL A 13 -15.46 -14.69 28.62
CA VAL A 13 -14.79 -14.64 27.33
C VAL A 13 -14.17 -13.25 27.23
N PHE A 14 -12.87 -13.15 27.53
CA PHE A 14 -12.06 -12.01 27.12
C PHE A 14 -11.86 -12.13 25.61
N ALA A 15 -12.73 -11.49 24.83
CA ALA A 15 -12.43 -11.18 23.45
C ALA A 15 -11.29 -10.17 23.45
N LEU A 16 -10.05 -10.67 23.34
CA LEU A 16 -8.93 -9.87 22.88
C LEU A 16 -9.25 -9.48 21.43
N VAL A 17 -9.97 -8.38 21.27
CA VAL A 17 -9.97 -7.66 20.00
C VAL A 17 -8.54 -7.16 19.86
N ALA A 18 -7.74 -7.90 19.11
CA ALA A 18 -6.50 -7.37 18.58
C ALA A 18 -6.92 -6.17 17.74
N ASP A 19 -6.69 -4.98 18.26
CA ASP A 19 -6.77 -3.73 17.52
C ASP A 19 -5.64 -3.77 16.49
N THR A 20 -5.83 -4.57 15.45
CA THR A 20 -5.04 -4.44 14.23
C THR A 20 -5.57 -3.19 13.56
N ASP A 21 -5.01 -2.05 13.95
CA ASP A 21 -5.10 -0.81 13.20
C ASP A 21 -5.05 -1.19 11.70
N PRO A 22 -6.07 -0.84 10.90
CA PRO A 22 -6.03 -1.16 9.47
C PRO A 22 -4.74 -0.56 8.95
N VAL A 23 -3.82 -1.39 8.46
CA VAL A 23 -2.58 -0.92 7.83
C VAL A 23 -3.00 -0.11 6.61
N THR A 24 -3.07 1.20 6.80
CA THR A 24 -3.50 2.16 5.79
C THR A 24 -2.39 2.24 4.76
N ASN A 25 -2.52 1.50 3.67
CA ASN A 25 -1.54 1.56 2.59
C ASN A 25 -1.52 2.99 2.01
N PRO A 26 -0.36 3.67 1.93
CA PRO A 26 -0.30 5.03 1.42
C PRO A 26 -0.61 5.10 -0.08
N VAL A 27 -1.30 6.15 -0.49
CA VAL A 27 -1.50 6.52 -1.89
C VAL A 27 -0.55 7.66 -2.23
N TYR A 28 0.32 7.45 -3.22
CA TYR A 28 1.22 8.50 -3.71
C TYR A 28 0.66 9.11 -5.00
N THR A 29 0.62 10.44 -5.06
CA THR A 29 0.31 11.17 -6.30
C THR A 29 1.54 11.95 -6.77
N CYS A 30 2.02 11.64 -7.97
CA CYS A 30 3.30 12.07 -8.52
C CYS A 30 3.11 12.84 -9.84
N PRO A 31 3.55 14.12 -9.94
CA PRO A 31 3.38 14.92 -11.15
C PRO A 31 4.55 14.77 -12.13
N PHE A 32 4.64 13.63 -12.82
CA PHE A 32 5.65 13.42 -13.87
C PHE A 32 5.30 14.24 -15.14
N LYS A 33 6.29 14.48 -16.01
CA LYS A 33 6.08 15.18 -17.30
C LYS A 33 5.11 14.44 -18.22
N ALA A 34 5.11 13.11 -18.18
CA ALA A 34 4.21 12.29 -18.97
C ALA A 34 2.75 12.43 -18.51
N GLY A 35 2.53 12.75 -17.23
CA GLY A 35 1.22 12.86 -16.63
C GLY A 35 1.25 12.66 -15.12
N GLN A 36 0.07 12.76 -14.50
CA GLN A 36 -0.08 12.41 -13.09
C GLN A 36 -0.04 10.89 -12.94
N VAL A 37 0.88 10.41 -12.10
CA VAL A 37 0.98 9.00 -11.72
C VAL A 37 0.44 8.82 -10.31
N VAL A 38 -0.55 7.94 -10.14
CA VAL A 38 -1.09 7.57 -8.83
C VAL A 38 -0.65 6.15 -8.50
N ILE A 39 0.02 5.98 -7.36
CA ILE A 39 0.54 4.70 -6.89
C ILE A 39 -0.25 4.32 -5.65
N GLU A 40 -1.09 3.30 -5.78
CA GLU A 40 -1.90 2.77 -4.70
C GLU A 40 -1.43 1.35 -4.38
N GLN A 41 -0.89 1.14 -3.18
CA GLN A 41 -0.57 -0.20 -2.72
C GLN A 41 -1.87 -0.88 -2.26
N ALA A 42 -2.34 -1.82 -3.07
CA ALA A 42 -3.61 -2.50 -2.82
C ALA A 42 -3.49 -3.44 -1.61
N GLU A 43 -2.32 -4.06 -1.44
CA GLU A 43 -2.10 -5.08 -0.42
C GLU A 43 -0.68 -5.07 0.17
N PRO A 44 -0.50 -5.59 1.40
CA PRO A 44 0.82 -5.91 1.95
C PRO A 44 1.58 -6.94 1.13
N SER A 45 0.89 -7.70 0.26
CA SER A 45 1.44 -8.75 -0.61
C SER A 45 2.38 -8.23 -1.70
N GLY A 46 2.46 -6.90 -1.88
CA GLY A 46 3.35 -6.25 -2.84
C GLY A 46 2.69 -5.92 -4.17
N ASP A 47 1.40 -6.23 -4.35
CA ASP A 47 0.63 -5.82 -5.52
C ASP A 47 0.23 -4.34 -5.41
N VAL A 48 0.53 -3.59 -6.48
CA VAL A 48 0.36 -2.15 -6.57
C VAL A 48 -0.36 -1.80 -7.84
N ILE A 49 -1.37 -0.93 -7.75
CA ILE A 49 -2.03 -0.35 -8.92
C ILE A 49 -1.39 1.01 -9.18
N VAL A 50 -0.85 1.18 -10.38
CA VAL A 50 -0.30 2.45 -10.84
C VAL A 50 -1.19 2.99 -11.94
N GLN A 51 -1.76 4.17 -11.74
CA GLN A 51 -2.46 4.89 -12.80
C GLN A 51 -1.45 5.73 -13.56
N VAL A 52 -1.25 5.42 -14.84
CA VAL A 52 -0.44 6.22 -15.78
C VAL A 52 -1.39 6.70 -16.87
N ASP A 53 -1.46 8.02 -17.08
CA ASP A 53 -2.37 8.64 -18.06
C ASP A 53 -3.83 8.20 -17.92
N GLY A 54 -4.30 8.05 -16.67
CA GLY A 54 -5.65 7.62 -16.34
C GLY A 54 -5.93 6.13 -16.55
N GLN A 55 -4.93 5.34 -16.94
CA GLN A 55 -5.05 3.89 -17.10
C GLN A 55 -4.45 3.19 -15.88
N ALA A 56 -5.28 2.42 -15.17
CA ALA A 56 -4.84 1.56 -14.07
C ALA A 56 -4.04 0.38 -14.61
N ARG A 57 -2.81 0.23 -14.15
CA ARG A 57 -1.87 -0.80 -14.57
C ARG A 57 -1.35 -1.58 -13.35
N PRO A 58 -1.25 -2.91 -13.43
CA PRO A 58 -0.77 -3.71 -12.33
C PRO A 58 0.77 -3.73 -12.25
N TYR A 59 1.30 -3.48 -11.07
CA TYR A 59 2.71 -3.51 -10.73
C TYR A 59 2.94 -4.40 -9.52
N VAL A 60 4.19 -4.81 -9.35
CA VAL A 60 4.69 -5.48 -8.14
C VAL A 60 5.76 -4.61 -7.51
N MET A 61 5.69 -4.46 -6.19
CA MET A 61 6.75 -3.88 -5.39
C MET A 61 7.86 -4.92 -5.18
N ASP A 62 8.99 -4.73 -5.84
CA ASP A 62 10.25 -5.41 -5.54
C ASP A 62 11.14 -4.48 -4.72
N LYS A 63 11.10 -4.65 -3.40
CA LYS A 63 11.77 -3.79 -2.40
C LYS A 63 11.29 -2.35 -2.49
N LEU A 64 12.02 -1.49 -3.20
CA LEU A 64 11.72 -0.08 -3.43
C LEU A 64 11.39 0.22 -4.89
N LYS A 65 11.34 -0.81 -5.75
CA LYS A 65 11.12 -0.68 -7.18
C LYS A 65 9.75 -1.24 -7.54
N LEU A 66 8.95 -0.45 -8.24
CA LEU A 66 7.76 -0.94 -8.92
C LEU A 66 8.14 -1.49 -10.28
N VAL A 67 7.82 -2.76 -10.47
CA VAL A 67 8.03 -3.48 -11.73
C VAL A 67 6.66 -3.77 -12.35
N PRO A 68 6.41 -3.36 -13.60
CA PRO A 68 5.13 -3.62 -14.24
C PRO A 68 4.95 -5.12 -14.51
N LYS A 69 3.72 -5.62 -14.35
CA LYS A 69 3.38 -6.99 -14.78
C LYS A 69 3.23 -7.08 -16.30
N ASP A 70 2.82 -5.98 -16.94
CA ASP A 70 2.67 -5.86 -18.39
C ASP A 70 3.96 -5.35 -19.05
N ARG A 71 4.21 -5.78 -20.31
CA ARG A 71 5.37 -5.32 -21.08
C ARG A 71 5.15 -3.92 -21.66
N GLY A 72 6.25 -3.19 -21.87
CA GLY A 72 6.25 -1.86 -22.51
C GLY A 72 5.82 -0.73 -21.58
N LEU A 73 5.69 -1.00 -20.28
CA LEU A 73 5.46 -0.01 -19.25
C LEU A 73 6.78 0.33 -18.53
N PRO A 74 6.92 1.57 -18.03
CA PRO A 74 8.10 1.98 -17.29
C PRO A 74 8.16 1.29 -15.92
N SER A 75 9.35 1.27 -15.31
CA SER A 75 9.49 0.94 -13.89
C SER A 75 9.62 2.21 -13.07
N PHE A 76 9.31 2.13 -11.77
CA PHE A 76 9.49 3.26 -10.86
C PHE A 76 10.38 2.88 -9.68
N LEU A 77 11.23 3.79 -9.21
CA LEU A 77 12.07 3.58 -8.03
C LEU A 77 11.73 4.59 -6.93
N PHE A 78 11.43 4.09 -5.75
CA PHE A 78 11.20 4.90 -4.57
C PHE A 78 12.52 5.25 -3.90
N GLN A 79 12.71 6.53 -3.60
CA GLN A 79 13.80 7.07 -2.82
C GLN A 79 13.25 7.53 -1.46
N PRO A 80 13.22 6.64 -0.45
CA PRO A 80 12.60 6.93 0.85
C PRO A 80 13.25 8.12 1.55
N ASP A 81 14.59 8.21 1.50
CA ASP A 81 15.37 9.30 2.11
C ASP A 81 14.99 10.68 1.56
N LEU A 82 14.50 10.72 0.32
CA LEU A 82 14.13 11.93 -0.40
C LEU A 82 12.61 12.05 -0.62
N LYS A 83 11.81 11.09 -0.13
CA LYS A 83 10.36 10.99 -0.33
C LYS A 83 9.93 11.24 -1.79
N ARG A 84 10.66 10.61 -2.71
CA ARG A 84 10.57 10.89 -4.15
C ARG A 84 10.46 9.59 -4.94
N TRP A 85 9.74 9.65 -6.05
CA TRP A 85 9.70 8.58 -7.03
C TRP A 85 10.49 8.95 -8.29
N GLN A 86 11.20 7.99 -8.84
CA GLN A 86 11.91 8.11 -10.11
C GLN A 86 11.24 7.26 -11.18
N TRP A 87 11.11 7.83 -12.37
CA TRP A 87 10.72 7.10 -13.56
C TRP A 87 11.97 6.49 -14.18
N LEU A 88 11.94 5.20 -14.50
CA LEU A 88 13.07 4.49 -15.13
C LEU A 88 12.77 4.15 -16.59
N ASN A 89 13.79 4.20 -17.44
CA ASN A 89 13.73 3.66 -18.81
C ASN A 89 13.86 2.11 -18.82
N ASP A 90 13.83 1.53 -20.01
CA ASP A 90 13.97 0.08 -20.23
C ASP A 90 15.34 -0.49 -19.77
N GLN A 91 16.36 0.36 -19.65
CA GLN A 91 17.69 0.00 -19.15
C GLN A 91 17.79 0.09 -17.62
N GLY A 92 16.78 0.66 -16.96
CA GLY A 92 16.75 0.89 -15.52
C GLY A 92 17.35 2.23 -15.08
N ASP A 93 17.71 3.11 -16.02
CA ASP A 93 18.25 4.44 -15.71
C ASP A 93 17.12 5.44 -15.41
N PRO A 94 17.31 6.34 -14.44
CA PRO A 94 16.32 7.35 -14.09
C PRO A 94 16.21 8.40 -15.19
N THR A 95 15.01 8.55 -15.76
CA THR A 95 14.68 9.57 -16.77
C THR A 95 14.05 10.80 -16.15
N GLU A 96 13.36 10.64 -15.01
CA GLU A 96 12.72 11.72 -14.28
C GLU A 96 12.66 11.40 -12.79
N SER A 97 12.54 12.43 -11.94
CA SER A 97 12.37 12.26 -10.50
C SER A 97 11.47 13.35 -9.93
N VAL A 98 10.39 12.97 -9.23
CA VAL A 98 9.37 13.90 -8.74
C VAL A 98 8.98 13.62 -7.30
N GLY A 99 8.92 14.67 -6.48
CA GLY A 99 8.34 14.58 -5.14
C GLY A 99 6.86 14.24 -5.25
N CYS A 100 6.39 13.30 -4.44
CA CYS A 100 5.00 12.87 -4.47
C CYS A 100 4.27 13.30 -3.21
N THR A 101 2.98 13.57 -3.34
CA THR A 101 2.12 13.79 -2.18
C THR A 101 1.61 12.45 -1.69
N GLU A 102 1.85 12.15 -0.41
CA GLU A 102 1.32 10.96 0.25
C GLU A 102 -0.03 11.29 0.88
N LYS A 103 -1.03 10.46 0.63
CA LYS A 103 -2.32 10.48 1.33
C LYS A 103 -2.56 9.11 1.95
N PRO A 104 -3.08 9.04 3.19
CA PRO A 104 -3.57 7.78 3.74
C PRO A 104 -4.68 7.24 2.85
N SER A 105 -4.64 5.96 2.45
CA SER A 105 -5.78 5.32 1.78
C SER A 105 -6.93 5.22 2.78
N LEU A 106 -7.95 6.06 2.65
CA LEU A 106 -9.18 5.95 3.43
C LEU A 106 -9.90 4.66 3.03
N LYS A 107 -9.63 3.54 3.70
CA LYS A 107 -10.57 2.41 3.74
C LYS A 107 -11.79 2.89 4.51
N THR A 108 -12.81 3.34 3.80
CA THR A 108 -14.15 3.53 4.37
C THR A 108 -14.62 2.15 4.86
N GLY A 109 -14.80 2.04 6.18
CA GLY A 109 -15.30 0.83 6.84
C GLY A 109 -16.74 0.50 6.49
#